data_AF-A0A1H8XYE3-F1
#
_entry.id   AF-A0A1H8XYE3-F1
#
_cell.length_a   1.000
_cell.length_b   1.000
_cell.length_c   1.000
_cell.angle_alpha   90.00
_cell.angle_beta   90.00
_cell.angle_gamma   90.00
#
_symmetry.space_group_name_H-M   'P 1'
#
loop_
_entity.id
_entity.type
_entity.pdbx_description
1 polymer ?
#
loop_
_entity_poly.entity_id
_entity_poly.type
_entity_poly.pdbx_seq_one_letter_code
_entity_poly.pdbx_strand_id
1 'polypeptide(L)'
;MLKKAILFLILVTTATFAHAQTTEEVYDSYLDFNVAKLNDDAAQSIALAQKILPDTAKLTPKVRVAFYNSLAKLYEDDNQSINAIKYYKIVVAAQPDYYVAHRALGYLYIKDISGKPVVMNLNYIEKARLALPHLEKAQACDPDENTLKIIKVLYNNLNNEAALGTLPVRLAKLSKNCIDLLSDQ
;
A
#
# COMPACT_ATOMS: atom_id res chain seq x y z
N MET A 1 25.46 43.87 18.40
CA MET A 1 24.24 43.16 17.93
C MET A 1 24.39 42.64 16.50
N LEU A 2 25.00 43.41 15.58
CA LEU A 2 25.22 43.02 14.18
C LEU A 2 26.00 41.71 13.96
N LYS A 3 27.08 41.44 14.72
CA LYS A 3 27.86 40.19 14.62
C LYS A 3 27.04 38.94 14.98
N LYS A 4 26.13 39.04 15.96
CA LYS A 4 25.24 37.93 16.32
C LYS A 4 24.17 37.69 15.25
N ALA A 5 23.66 38.77 14.63
CA ALA A 5 22.72 38.67 13.52
C ALA A 5 23.35 38.03 12.26
N ILE A 6 24.61 38.37 11.93
CA ILE A 6 25.34 37.77 10.82
C ILE A 6 25.60 36.27 11.07
N LEU A 7 26.01 35.90 12.29
CA LEU A 7 26.24 34.49 12.64
C LEU A 7 24.93 33.68 12.55
N PHE A 8 23.82 34.26 13.00
CA PHE A 8 22.50 33.64 12.92
C PHE A 8 22.04 33.49 11.46
N LEU A 9 22.27 34.49 10.62
CA LEU A 9 21.93 34.45 9.19
C LEU A 9 22.72 33.34 8.47
N ILE A 10 24.03 33.22 8.72
CA ILE A 10 24.88 32.17 8.13
C ILE A 10 24.38 30.79 8.56
N LEU A 11 24.05 30.59 9.84
CA LEU A 11 23.56 29.31 10.37
C LEU A 11 22.22 28.91 9.74
N VAL A 12 21.33 29.88 9.53
CA VAL A 12 20.04 29.64 8.87
C VAL A 12 20.26 29.25 7.41
N THR A 13 21.14 29.95 6.69
CA THR A 13 21.44 29.62 5.28
C THR A 13 22.07 28.24 5.11
N THR A 14 23.04 27.86 5.96
CA THR A 14 23.68 26.55 5.84
C THR A 14 22.71 25.41 6.15
N ALA A 15 21.81 25.60 7.12
CA ALA A 15 20.75 24.64 7.42
C ALA A 15 19.77 24.46 6.25
N THR A 16 19.38 25.53 5.56
CA THR A 16 18.48 25.42 4.39
C THR A 16 19.16 24.75 3.20
N PHE A 17 20.45 25.05 2.94
CA PHE A 17 21.21 24.38 1.86
C PHE A 17 21.39 22.89 2.13
N ALA A 18 21.76 22.51 3.36
CA ALA A 18 21.92 21.10 3.73
C ALA A 18 20.58 20.34 3.60
N HIS A 19 19.47 20.93 4.04
CA HIS A 19 18.15 20.31 3.88
C HIS A 19 17.80 20.11 2.40
N ALA A 20 18.01 21.13 1.55
CA ALA A 20 17.70 21.05 0.12
C ALA A 20 18.51 19.94 -0.60
N GLN A 21 19.80 19.84 -0.30
CA GLN A 21 20.66 18.80 -0.88
C GLN A 21 20.19 17.38 -0.51
N THR A 22 19.80 17.17 0.75
CA THR A 22 19.32 15.84 1.19
C THR A 22 17.93 15.50 0.63
N THR A 23 17.09 16.49 0.31
CA THR A 23 15.81 16.24 -0.36
C THR A 23 15.99 15.84 -1.83
N GLU A 24 16.96 16.44 -2.51
CA GLU A 24 17.32 16.13 -3.90
C GLU A 24 17.85 14.69 -4.01
N GLU A 25 18.80 14.30 -3.15
CA GLU A 25 19.39 12.95 -3.14
C GLU A 25 18.34 11.83 -2.97
N VAL A 26 17.33 12.05 -2.12
CA VAL A 26 16.26 11.06 -1.89
C VAL A 26 15.31 10.98 -3.08
N TYR A 27 15.06 12.10 -3.75
CA TYR A 27 14.24 12.12 -4.95
C TYR A 27 14.97 11.46 -6.13
N ASP A 28 16.26 11.71 -6.30
CA ASP A 28 17.09 11.03 -7.31
C ASP A 28 17.11 9.51 -7.09
N SER A 29 17.26 9.08 -5.83
CA SER A 29 17.15 7.66 -5.48
C SER A 29 15.79 7.06 -5.84
N TYR A 30 14.70 7.85 -5.70
CA TYR A 30 13.37 7.45 -6.12
C TYR A 30 13.24 7.33 -7.65
N LEU A 31 13.90 8.20 -8.42
CA LEU A 31 13.96 8.08 -9.87
C LEU A 31 14.74 6.82 -10.29
N ASP A 32 15.90 6.57 -9.69
CA ASP A 32 16.68 5.35 -9.93
C ASP A 32 15.88 4.09 -9.59
N PHE A 33 15.12 4.11 -8.49
CA PHE A 33 14.21 3.04 -8.12
C PHE A 33 13.17 2.76 -9.20
N ASN A 34 12.58 3.82 -9.78
CA ASN A 34 11.62 3.68 -10.86
C ASN A 34 12.28 3.15 -12.15
N VAL A 35 13.50 3.59 -12.47
CA VAL A 35 14.27 3.06 -13.62
C VAL A 35 14.56 1.56 -13.45
N ALA A 36 15.01 1.14 -12.26
CA ALA A 36 15.28 -0.27 -11.99
C ALA A 36 14.02 -1.14 -12.17
N LYS A 37 12.86 -0.66 -11.69
CA LYS A 37 11.57 -1.33 -11.90
C LYS A 37 11.18 -1.42 -13.37
N LEU A 38 11.40 -0.36 -14.15
CA LEU A 38 11.09 -0.36 -15.59
C LEU A 38 11.94 -1.37 -16.36
N ASN A 39 13.14 -1.65 -15.87
CA ASN A 39 14.05 -2.65 -16.41
C ASN A 39 13.81 -4.07 -15.84
N ASP A 40 12.74 -4.27 -15.06
CA ASP A 40 12.39 -5.54 -14.39
C ASP A 40 13.50 -6.08 -13.48
N ASP A 41 14.36 -5.20 -12.95
CA ASP A 41 15.42 -5.56 -12.01
C ASP A 41 14.89 -5.48 -10.57
N ALA A 42 14.18 -6.54 -10.15
CA ALA A 42 13.55 -6.60 -8.82
C ALA A 42 14.58 -6.48 -7.68
N ALA A 43 15.75 -7.11 -7.82
CA ALA A 43 16.79 -7.10 -6.80
C ALA A 43 17.36 -5.69 -6.61
N GLN A 44 17.70 -5.01 -7.70
CA GLN A 44 18.19 -3.63 -7.65
C GLN A 44 17.10 -2.68 -7.16
N SER A 45 15.85 -2.88 -7.60
CA SER A 45 14.71 -2.08 -7.15
C SER A 45 14.52 -2.15 -5.63
N ILE A 46 14.58 -3.35 -5.04
CA ILE A 46 14.49 -3.52 -3.58
C ILE A 46 15.70 -2.89 -2.88
N ALA A 47 16.91 -3.04 -3.42
CA ALA A 47 18.11 -2.43 -2.85
C ALA A 47 18.03 -0.89 -2.84
N LEU A 48 17.54 -0.27 -3.91
CA LEU A 48 17.32 1.17 -3.99
C LEU A 48 16.20 1.62 -3.04
N ALA A 49 15.10 0.87 -2.96
CA ALA A 49 14.03 1.17 -2.01
C ALA A 49 14.52 1.16 -0.56
N GLN A 50 15.42 0.25 -0.20
CA GLN A 50 16.02 0.20 1.15
C GLN A 50 16.83 1.46 1.49
N LYS A 51 17.43 2.13 0.50
CA LYS A 51 18.13 3.42 0.70
C LYS A 51 17.15 4.57 0.93
N ILE A 52 15.96 4.51 0.34
CA ILE A 52 14.92 5.55 0.47
C ILE A 52 14.15 5.42 1.79
N LEU A 53 13.92 4.20 2.28
CA LEU A 53 13.08 3.89 3.44
C LEU A 53 13.35 4.75 4.70
N PRO A 54 14.61 5.01 5.12
CA PRO A 54 14.92 5.85 6.28
C PRO A 54 14.41 7.29 6.17
N ASP A 55 14.23 7.77 4.94
CA ASP A 55 14.10 9.18 4.61
C ASP A 55 12.84 9.51 3.80
N THR A 56 11.86 8.60 3.74
CA THR A 56 10.61 8.75 2.96
C THR A 56 9.80 10.02 3.27
N ALA A 57 10.04 10.67 4.41
CA ALA A 57 9.43 11.95 4.75
C ALA A 57 9.85 13.10 3.82
N LYS A 58 11.01 12.98 3.18
CA LYS A 58 11.54 13.94 2.18
C LYS A 58 10.84 13.84 0.83
N LEU A 59 10.14 12.74 0.54
CA LEU A 59 9.27 12.62 -0.63
C LEU A 59 7.95 13.38 -0.41
N THR A 60 7.41 13.97 -1.47
CA THR A 60 6.05 14.56 -1.39
C THR A 60 5.02 13.48 -1.00
N PRO A 61 3.89 13.84 -0.37
CA PRO A 61 2.90 12.86 0.06
C PRO A 61 2.44 11.91 -1.07
N LYS A 62 2.19 12.44 -2.28
CA LYS A 62 1.78 11.64 -3.43
C LYS A 62 2.86 10.64 -3.87
N VAL A 63 4.08 11.14 -4.08
CA VAL A 63 5.24 10.33 -4.47
C VAL A 63 5.49 9.22 -3.44
N ARG A 64 5.38 9.54 -2.15
CA ARG A 64 5.55 8.58 -1.07
C ARG A 64 4.51 7.46 -1.09
N VAL A 65 3.25 7.76 -1.38
CA VAL A 65 2.21 6.72 -1.53
C VAL A 65 2.47 5.84 -2.75
N ALA A 66 2.86 6.43 -3.89
CA ALA A 66 3.24 5.69 -5.10
C ALA A 66 4.48 4.81 -4.87
N PHE A 67 5.48 5.31 -4.15
CA PHE A 67 6.67 4.58 -3.72
C PHE A 67 6.29 3.37 -2.86
N TYR A 68 5.49 3.56 -1.80
CA TYR A 68 5.07 2.44 -0.95
C TYR A 68 4.23 1.40 -1.69
N ASN A 69 3.36 1.81 -2.60
CA ASN A 69 2.61 0.89 -3.45
C ASN A 69 3.53 0.05 -4.34
N SER A 70 4.52 0.70 -4.96
CA SER A 70 5.51 0.03 -5.80
C SER A 70 6.36 -0.96 -5.01
N LEU A 71 6.80 -0.57 -3.82
CA LEU A 71 7.58 -1.43 -2.94
C LEU A 71 6.76 -2.62 -2.43
N ALA A 72 5.49 -2.39 -2.07
CA ALA A 72 4.58 -3.46 -1.67
C ALA A 72 4.41 -4.50 -2.79
N LYS A 73 4.27 -4.04 -4.04
CA LYS A 73 4.16 -4.91 -5.22
C LYS A 73 5.44 -5.73 -5.45
N LEU A 74 6.62 -5.11 -5.36
CA LEU A 74 7.89 -5.84 -5.45
C LEU A 74 8.00 -6.96 -4.40
N TYR A 75 7.61 -6.68 -3.15
CA TYR A 75 7.59 -7.71 -2.10
C TYR A 75 6.53 -8.78 -2.33
N GLU A 76 5.38 -8.43 -2.92
CA GLU A 76 4.36 -9.41 -3.29
C GLU A 76 4.90 -10.37 -4.35
N ASP A 77 5.54 -9.83 -5.39
CA ASP A 77 6.12 -10.59 -6.51
C ASP A 77 7.28 -11.49 -6.05
N ASP A 78 8.06 -11.02 -5.08
CA ASP A 78 9.11 -11.81 -4.42
C ASP A 78 8.57 -12.75 -3.33
N ASN A 79 7.25 -12.99 -3.28
CA ASN A 79 6.56 -13.84 -2.29
C ASN A 79 6.72 -13.43 -0.82
N GLN A 80 7.30 -12.27 -0.52
CA GLN A 80 7.46 -11.71 0.82
C GLN A 80 6.17 -11.08 1.33
N SER A 81 5.16 -11.92 1.56
CA SER A 81 3.78 -11.48 1.86
C SER A 81 3.68 -10.59 3.10
N ILE A 82 4.52 -10.81 4.12
CA ILE A 82 4.55 -9.99 5.35
C ILE A 82 5.00 -8.56 5.03
N ASN A 83 6.04 -8.40 4.21
CA ASN A 83 6.52 -7.07 3.80
C ASN A 83 5.51 -6.39 2.86
N ALA A 84 4.92 -7.13 1.91
CA ALA A 84 3.88 -6.61 1.04
C ALA A 84 2.69 -6.06 1.85
N ILE A 85 2.17 -6.84 2.81
CA ILE A 85 1.07 -6.40 3.69
C ILE A 85 1.44 -5.14 4.46
N LYS A 86 2.66 -5.07 5.03
CA LYS A 86 3.14 -3.89 5.78
C LYS A 86 3.03 -2.62 4.92
N TYR A 87 3.51 -2.65 3.69
CA TYR A 87 3.53 -1.47 2.84
C TYR A 87 2.18 -1.15 2.21
N TYR A 88 1.40 -2.14 1.79
CA TYR A 88 0.02 -1.89 1.33
C TYR A 88 -0.86 -1.28 2.42
N LYS A 89 -0.66 -1.64 3.70
CA LYS A 89 -1.35 -0.99 4.84
C LYS A 89 -1.06 0.51 4.92
N ILE A 90 0.16 0.94 4.60
CA ILE A 90 0.52 2.37 4.55
C ILE A 90 -0.23 3.05 3.39
N VAL A 91 -0.29 2.39 2.23
CA VAL A 91 -0.98 2.91 1.04
C VAL A 91 -2.47 3.13 1.30
N VAL A 92 -3.19 2.12 1.80
CA VAL A 92 -4.64 2.24 2.06
C VAL A 92 -4.97 3.19 3.20
N ALA A 93 -4.03 3.43 4.13
CA ALA A 93 -4.21 4.44 5.16
C ALA A 93 -4.09 5.87 4.60
N ALA A 94 -3.20 6.07 3.63
CA ALA A 94 -3.00 7.38 3.00
C ALA A 94 -3.98 7.65 1.85
N GLN A 95 -4.40 6.62 1.12
CA GLN A 95 -5.34 6.68 0.01
C GLN A 95 -6.35 5.53 0.10
N PRO A 96 -7.40 5.66 0.95
CA PRO A 96 -8.38 4.58 1.23
C PRO A 96 -9.27 4.24 0.02
N ASP A 97 -9.28 5.11 -0.98
CA ASP A 97 -10.06 4.93 -2.20
C ASP A 97 -9.28 4.21 -3.32
N TYR A 98 -7.97 4.00 -3.13
CA TYR A 98 -7.13 3.27 -4.08
C TYR A 98 -7.35 1.76 -3.97
N TYR A 99 -8.28 1.24 -4.77
CA TYR A 99 -8.80 -0.11 -4.58
C TYR A 99 -7.82 -1.21 -4.99
N VAL A 100 -6.79 -0.90 -5.78
CA VAL A 100 -5.76 -1.86 -6.19
C VAL A 100 -4.97 -2.35 -4.97
N ALA A 101 -4.62 -1.47 -4.02
CA ALA A 101 -3.97 -1.88 -2.77
C ALA A 101 -4.93 -2.67 -1.86
N HIS A 102 -6.22 -2.35 -1.86
CA HIS A 102 -7.23 -3.18 -1.19
C HIS A 102 -7.30 -4.58 -1.81
N ARG A 103 -7.30 -4.70 -3.14
CA ARG A 103 -7.28 -6.00 -3.82
C ARG A 103 -6.07 -6.83 -3.34
N ALA A 104 -4.87 -6.26 -3.40
CA ALA A 104 -3.65 -6.94 -2.95
C ALA A 104 -3.73 -7.41 -1.49
N LEU A 105 -4.14 -6.53 -0.56
CA LEU A 105 -4.31 -6.90 0.86
C LEU A 105 -5.32 -8.03 1.05
N GLY A 106 -6.47 -7.96 0.38
CA GLY A 106 -7.51 -8.97 0.45
C GLY A 106 -6.99 -10.36 0.09
N TYR A 107 -6.29 -10.48 -1.03
CA TYR A 107 -5.71 -11.75 -1.47
C TYR A 107 -4.51 -12.19 -0.61
N LEU A 108 -3.64 -11.28 -0.20
CA LEU A 108 -2.48 -11.60 0.65
C LEU A 108 -2.91 -12.16 2.01
N TYR A 109 -3.96 -11.62 2.63
CA TYR A 109 -4.44 -12.11 3.92
C TYR A 109 -4.98 -13.54 3.87
N ILE A 110 -5.55 -13.97 2.73
CA ILE A 110 -6.11 -15.32 2.57
C ILE A 110 -5.22 -16.25 1.74
N LYS A 111 -4.02 -15.83 1.33
CA LYS A 111 -3.15 -16.56 0.40
C LYS A 111 -2.93 -18.03 0.81
N ASP A 112 -2.83 -18.30 2.10
CA ASP A 112 -2.59 -19.65 2.62
C ASP A 112 -3.86 -20.46 2.95
N ILE A 113 -5.05 -19.84 2.95
CA ILE A 113 -6.33 -20.52 3.22
C ILE A 113 -7.23 -20.61 1.98
N SER A 114 -7.03 -19.76 0.98
CA SER A 114 -7.82 -19.74 -0.25
C SER A 114 -7.55 -20.97 -1.11
N GLY A 115 -8.61 -21.53 -1.70
CA GLY A 115 -8.52 -22.72 -2.55
C GLY A 115 -8.19 -24.04 -1.82
N LYS A 116 -8.11 -24.03 -0.49
CA LYS A 116 -7.83 -25.20 0.34
C LYS A 116 -9.09 -25.68 1.07
N PRO A 117 -9.13 -26.96 1.51
CA PRO A 117 -10.17 -27.42 2.42
C PRO A 117 -10.27 -26.53 3.65
N VAL A 118 -11.49 -26.15 4.02
CA VAL A 118 -11.73 -25.23 5.13
C VAL A 118 -11.47 -25.97 6.44
N VAL A 119 -10.45 -25.51 7.18
CA VAL A 119 -10.20 -25.91 8.55
C VAL A 119 -10.53 -24.72 9.44
N MET A 120 -11.69 -24.78 10.10
CA MET A 120 -12.15 -23.67 10.93
C MET A 120 -11.33 -23.60 12.22
N ASN A 121 -10.54 -22.53 12.35
CA ASN A 121 -9.72 -22.23 13.52
C ASN A 121 -9.55 -20.71 13.65
N LEU A 122 -8.91 -20.27 14.74
CA LEU A 122 -8.69 -18.83 14.99
C LEU A 122 -7.93 -18.14 13.85
N ASN A 123 -6.93 -18.81 13.27
CA ASN A 123 -6.15 -18.28 12.15
C ASN A 123 -7.00 -18.08 10.89
N TYR A 124 -7.89 -19.03 10.55
CA TYR A 124 -8.84 -18.85 9.43
C TYR A 124 -9.76 -17.66 9.69
N ILE A 125 -10.33 -17.57 10.89
CA ILE A 125 -11.26 -16.51 11.27
C ILE A 125 -10.60 -15.13 11.19
N GLU A 126 -9.38 -15.00 11.72
CA GLU A 126 -8.62 -13.76 11.69
C GLU A 126 -8.32 -13.32 10.25
N LYS A 127 -7.80 -14.24 9.43
CA LYS A 127 -7.46 -13.96 8.02
C LYS A 127 -8.67 -13.57 7.19
N ALA A 128 -9.78 -14.29 7.34
CA ALA A 128 -11.03 -13.96 6.67
C ALA A 128 -11.53 -12.56 7.08
N ARG A 129 -11.50 -12.23 8.38
CA ARG A 129 -11.90 -10.91 8.89
C ARG A 129 -11.01 -9.78 8.38
N LEU A 130 -9.71 -10.00 8.31
CA LEU A 130 -8.77 -9.02 7.75
C LEU A 130 -9.02 -8.81 6.25
N ALA A 131 -9.27 -9.87 5.50
CA ALA A 131 -9.43 -9.81 4.06
C ALA A 131 -10.75 -9.19 3.59
N LEU A 132 -11.86 -9.54 4.23
CA LEU A 132 -13.21 -9.16 3.80
C LEU A 132 -13.41 -7.66 3.50
N PRO A 133 -13.05 -6.70 4.38
CA PRO A 133 -13.23 -5.28 4.06
C PRO A 133 -12.41 -4.82 2.84
N HIS A 134 -11.24 -5.42 2.61
CA HIS A 134 -10.41 -5.12 1.46
C HIS A 134 -10.94 -5.73 0.17
N LEU A 135 -11.36 -7.00 0.21
CA LEU A 135 -12.00 -7.66 -0.92
C LEU A 135 -13.33 -6.97 -1.29
N GLU A 136 -14.12 -6.51 -0.33
CA GLU A 136 -15.34 -5.75 -0.61
C GLU A 136 -15.06 -4.41 -1.30
N LYS A 137 -14.06 -3.64 -0.85
CA LYS A 137 -13.69 -2.39 -1.54
C LYS A 137 -13.22 -2.68 -2.97
N ALA A 138 -12.38 -3.70 -3.17
CA ALA A 138 -11.94 -4.10 -4.50
C ALA A 138 -13.11 -4.53 -5.39
N GLN A 139 -13.99 -5.41 -4.90
CA GLN A 139 -15.18 -5.88 -5.59
C GLN A 139 -16.17 -4.75 -5.94
N ALA A 140 -16.27 -3.75 -5.07
CA ALA A 140 -17.16 -2.62 -5.28
C ALA A 140 -16.65 -1.68 -6.39
N CYS A 141 -15.33 -1.50 -6.48
CA CYS A 141 -14.70 -0.60 -7.44
C CYS A 141 -14.48 -1.24 -8.80
N ASP A 142 -14.12 -2.53 -8.82
CA ASP A 142 -13.79 -3.28 -10.02
C ASP A 142 -14.31 -4.72 -9.86
N PRO A 143 -15.60 -4.92 -10.19
CA PRO A 143 -16.30 -6.17 -9.97
C PRO A 143 -15.67 -7.37 -10.69
N ASP A 144 -15.37 -8.42 -9.93
CA ASP A 144 -14.80 -9.66 -10.45
C ASP A 144 -15.57 -10.87 -9.89
N GLU A 145 -16.00 -11.79 -10.75
CA GLU A 145 -16.80 -12.94 -10.32
C GLU A 145 -16.08 -13.82 -9.29
N ASN A 146 -14.76 -13.96 -9.44
CA ASN A 146 -13.95 -14.75 -8.52
C ASN A 146 -13.85 -14.08 -7.15
N THR A 147 -13.58 -12.78 -7.10
CA THR A 147 -13.55 -11.97 -5.86
C THR A 147 -14.90 -12.05 -5.14
N LEU A 148 -16.01 -11.88 -5.87
CA LEU A 148 -17.36 -11.99 -5.29
C LEU A 148 -17.61 -13.39 -4.72
N LYS A 149 -17.20 -14.45 -5.42
CA LYS A 149 -17.31 -15.83 -4.95
C LYS A 149 -16.50 -16.03 -3.66
N ILE A 150 -15.27 -15.54 -3.60
CA ILE A 150 -14.42 -15.62 -2.40
C ILE A 150 -15.11 -14.92 -1.22
N ILE A 151 -15.58 -13.68 -1.40
CA ILE A 151 -16.29 -12.94 -0.33
C ILE A 151 -17.47 -13.74 0.22
N LYS A 152 -18.30 -14.32 -0.66
CA LYS A 152 -19.45 -15.14 -0.26
C LYS A 152 -19.02 -16.40 0.50
N VAL A 153 -17.99 -17.11 0.02
CA VAL A 153 -17.44 -18.30 0.71
C VAL A 153 -16.91 -17.94 2.10
N LEU A 154 -16.16 -16.83 2.22
CA LEU A 154 -15.63 -16.38 3.51
C LEU A 154 -16.78 -16.09 4.50
N TYR A 155 -17.82 -15.37 4.09
CA TYR A 155 -18.95 -15.09 4.97
C TYR A 155 -19.76 -16.33 5.34
N ASN A 156 -19.99 -17.25 4.40
CA ASN A 156 -20.65 -18.52 4.67
C ASN A 156 -19.87 -19.33 5.70
N ASN A 157 -18.55 -19.47 5.52
CA ASN A 157 -17.71 -20.23 6.45
C ASN A 157 -17.68 -19.59 7.85
N LEU A 158 -17.81 -18.26 7.94
CA LEU A 158 -17.91 -17.53 9.20
C LEU A 158 -19.34 -17.55 9.80
N ASN A 159 -20.31 -18.22 9.18
CA ASN A 159 -21.73 -18.23 9.54
C ASN A 159 -22.31 -16.81 9.69
N ASN A 160 -21.92 -15.88 8.82
CA ASN A 160 -22.34 -14.48 8.88
C ASN A 160 -23.38 -14.14 7.81
N GLU A 161 -24.58 -14.67 7.98
CA GLU A 161 -25.71 -14.48 7.06
C GLU A 161 -26.15 -13.01 6.97
N ALA A 162 -26.08 -12.28 8.09
CA ALA A 162 -26.42 -10.85 8.13
C ALA A 162 -25.51 -10.03 7.20
N ALA A 163 -24.21 -10.33 7.16
CA ALA A 163 -23.28 -9.69 6.25
C ALA A 163 -23.57 -10.06 4.79
N LEU A 164 -23.96 -11.30 4.49
CA LEU A 164 -24.35 -11.69 3.13
C LEU A 164 -25.60 -10.95 2.66
N GLY A 165 -26.63 -10.87 3.51
CA GLY A 165 -27.89 -10.19 3.18
C GLY A 165 -27.72 -8.69 2.89
N THR A 166 -26.71 -8.07 3.49
CA THR A 166 -26.41 -6.63 3.31
C THR A 166 -25.25 -6.36 2.34
N LEU A 167 -24.63 -7.40 1.76
CA LEU A 167 -23.49 -7.25 0.85
C LEU A 167 -23.77 -6.35 -0.36
N PRO A 168 -24.89 -6.48 -1.10
CA PRO A 168 -25.16 -5.59 -2.24
C PRO A 168 -25.20 -4.11 -1.85
N VAL A 169 -25.79 -3.79 -0.69
CA VAL A 169 -25.87 -2.42 -0.17
C VAL A 169 -24.50 -1.89 0.22
N ARG A 170 -23.66 -2.72 0.87
CA ARG A 170 -22.28 -2.34 1.21
C ARG A 170 -21.44 -2.09 -0.04
N LEU A 171 -21.50 -2.97 -1.04
CA LEU A 171 -20.75 -2.80 -2.29
C LEU A 171 -21.17 -1.50 -3.01
N ALA A 172 -22.48 -1.22 -3.11
CA ALA A 172 -22.96 0.03 -3.71
C ALA A 172 -22.51 1.29 -2.94
N LYS A 173 -22.26 1.19 -1.63
CA LYS A 173 -21.69 2.28 -0.84
C LYS A 173 -20.18 2.42 -1.07
N LEU A 174 -19.46 1.30 -1.12
CA LEU A 174 -18.00 1.24 -1.27
C LEU A 174 -17.50 1.61 -2.66
N SER A 175 -18.36 1.49 -3.69
CA SER A 175 -18.04 1.83 -5.08
C SER A 175 -17.90 3.33 -5.34
N LYS A 176 -18.21 4.16 -4.33
CA LYS A 176 -18.01 5.60 -4.41
C LYS A 176 -16.51 5.92 -4.34
N ASN A 177 -16.10 6.91 -5.12
CA ASN A 177 -14.77 7.53 -5.13
C ASN A 177 -13.61 6.57 -5.46
N CYS A 178 -13.84 5.47 -6.16
CA CYS A 178 -12.78 4.53 -6.50
C CYS A 178 -11.64 5.16 -7.32
N ILE A 179 -10.40 4.85 -6.93
CA ILE A 179 -9.17 5.27 -7.61
C ILE A 179 -8.43 4.01 -8.07
N ASP A 180 -8.12 3.93 -9.36
CA ASP A 180 -7.35 2.85 -10.00
C ASP A 180 -5.88 3.21 -10.21
N LEU A 181 -5.55 4.50 -10.21
CA LEU A 181 -4.21 5.01 -10.48
C LEU A 181 -3.74 5.98 -9.39
N LEU A 182 -2.53 5.74 -8.87
CA LEU A 182 -1.84 6.70 -8.03
C LEU A 182 -1.03 7.65 -8.92
N SER A 183 -1.31 8.94 -8.81
CA SER A 183 -0.48 9.99 -9.41
C SER A 183 0.72 10.25 -8.50
N ASP A 184 1.91 10.24 -9.10
CA ASP A 184 3.19 10.64 -8.49
C ASP A 184 3.64 12.06 -8.92
N GLN A 185 2.78 12.78 -9.65
CA GLN A 185 2.96 14.19 -10.05
C GLN A 185 2.52 15.17 -8.95
#